data_AF-A0A2D8FSN6-F1
#
_entry.id   AF-A0A2D8FSN6-F1
#
_cell.length_a   1.000
_cell.length_b   1.000
_cell.length_c   1.000
_cell.angle_alpha   90.00
_cell.angle_beta   90.00
_cell.angle_gamma   90.00
#
_symmetry.space_group_name_H-M   'P 1'
#
loop_
_entity.id
_entity.type
_entity.pdbx_description
1 polymer ?
#
loop_
_entity_poly.entity_id
_entity_poly.type
_entity_poly.pdbx_seq_one_letter_code
_entity_poly.pdbx_strand_id
1 'polypeptide(L)'
;MTADNLARFRLMCRQFRALAIFMVVSVGGLLALAPVAFFLAQGDRPVRLLVEQVLWALPALFYLFAVWSIGSAMGQLAKGRLIQPTLSSALRRVGLALGLGGVLSVFGVTNLMRLLGLTQGGWAYFDVAGMTLGMIGGALFLLGRVIDHAGRIQAEMDEMI
;
A
#
# COMPACT_ATOMS: atom_id res chain seq x y z
N MET A 1 25.31 -20.18 -0.25
CA MET A 1 24.64 -19.83 -1.52
C MET A 1 25.70 -19.69 -2.60
N THR A 2 25.60 -20.41 -3.72
CA THR A 2 26.52 -20.24 -4.87
C THR A 2 26.31 -18.87 -5.53
N ALA A 3 27.37 -18.30 -6.12
CA ALA A 3 27.34 -16.95 -6.71
C ALA A 3 26.22 -16.76 -7.75
N ASP A 4 25.93 -17.79 -8.54
CA ASP A 4 24.85 -17.81 -9.53
C ASP A 4 23.46 -17.67 -8.93
N ASN A 5 23.21 -18.31 -7.77
CA ASN A 5 21.92 -18.23 -7.09
C ASN A 5 21.67 -16.82 -6.56
N LEU A 6 22.72 -16.13 -6.10
CA LEU A 6 22.63 -14.75 -5.63
C LEU A 6 22.34 -13.78 -6.79
N ALA A 7 22.99 -13.98 -7.94
CA ALA A 7 22.76 -13.16 -9.13
C ALA A 7 21.33 -13.30 -9.67
N ARG A 8 20.82 -14.54 -9.76
CA ARG A 8 19.42 -14.81 -10.14
C ARG A 8 18.42 -14.16 -9.18
N PHE A 9 18.66 -14.27 -7.88
CA PHE A 9 17.81 -13.64 -6.86
C PHE A 9 17.76 -12.11 -6.99
N ARG A 10 18.91 -11.47 -7.21
CA ARG A 10 18.98 -10.01 -7.43
C ARG A 10 18.22 -9.59 -8.69
N LEU A 11 18.28 -10.40 -9.75
CA LEU A 11 17.60 -10.13 -11.01
C LEU A 11 16.08 -10.26 -10.85
N MET A 12 15.59 -11.29 -10.14
CA MET A 12 14.18 -11.44 -9.79
C MET A 12 13.68 -10.26 -8.95
N CYS A 13 14.45 -9.83 -7.94
CA CYS A 13 14.11 -8.66 -7.13
C CYS A 13 14.04 -7.37 -7.96
N ARG A 14 14.93 -7.20 -8.94
CA ARG A 14 14.93 -6.05 -9.86
C ARG A 14 13.73 -6.07 -10.80
N GLN A 15 13.37 -7.24 -11.34
CA GLN A 15 12.17 -7.42 -12.16
C GLN A 15 10.91 -7.10 -11.36
N PHE A 16 10.81 -7.59 -10.13
CA PHE A 16 9.66 -7.30 -9.27
C PHE A 16 9.52 -5.80 -8.97
N ARG A 17 10.64 -5.11 -8.70
CA ARG A 17 10.63 -3.64 -8.57
C ARG A 17 10.12 -2.96 -9.84
N ALA A 18 10.59 -3.38 -11.01
CA ALA A 18 10.16 -2.80 -12.28
C ALA A 18 8.66 -2.98 -12.50
N LEU A 19 8.12 -4.17 -12.21
CA LEU A 19 6.69 -4.47 -12.26
C LEU A 19 5.89 -3.59 -11.29
N ALA A 20 6.36 -3.44 -10.05
CA ALA A 20 5.71 -2.60 -9.05
C ALA A 20 5.69 -1.12 -9.48
N ILE A 21 6.80 -0.59 -10.01
CA ILE A 21 6.86 0.78 -10.54
C ILE A 21 5.91 0.93 -11.73
N PHE A 22 5.93 -0.01 -12.67
CA PHE A 22 5.05 0.00 -13.83
C PHE A 22 3.58 0.05 -13.41
N MET A 23 3.16 -0.82 -12.49
CA MET A 23 1.80 -0.86 -11.95
C MET A 23 1.41 0.47 -11.27
N VAL A 24 2.32 1.04 -10.46
CA VAL A 24 2.03 2.32 -9.76
C VAL A 24 1.92 3.47 -10.75
N VAL A 25 2.78 3.53 -11.77
CA VAL A 25 2.73 4.58 -12.79
C VAL A 25 1.50 4.42 -13.68
N SER A 26 1.16 3.20 -14.11
CA SER A 26 0.03 2.96 -14.99
C SER A 26 -1.30 3.20 -14.27
N VAL A 27 -1.50 2.57 -13.11
CA VAL A 27 -2.75 2.69 -12.33
C VAL A 27 -2.86 4.07 -11.69
N GLY A 28 -1.77 4.60 -11.15
CA GLY A 28 -1.73 5.97 -10.62
C GLY A 28 -1.97 7.01 -11.72
N GLY A 29 -1.43 6.79 -12.92
CA GLY A 29 -1.70 7.62 -14.09
C GLY A 29 -3.17 7.59 -14.49
N LEU A 30 -3.79 6.42 -14.57
CA LEU A 30 -5.22 6.27 -14.82
C LEU A 30 -6.08 6.98 -13.76
N LEU A 31 -5.74 6.82 -12.47
CA LEU A 31 -6.43 7.49 -11.37
C LEU A 31 -6.28 9.01 -11.43
N ALA A 32 -5.13 9.53 -11.86
CA ALA A 32 -4.89 10.96 -12.00
C ALA A 32 -5.57 11.55 -13.25
N LEU A 33 -5.63 10.78 -14.33
CA LEU A 33 -6.27 11.20 -15.59
C LEU A 33 -7.80 11.19 -15.49
N ALA A 34 -8.39 10.29 -14.72
CA ALA A 34 -9.85 10.19 -14.57
C ALA A 34 -10.53 11.53 -14.17
N PRO A 35 -10.11 12.25 -13.11
CA PRO A 35 -10.72 13.53 -12.76
C PRO A 35 -10.37 14.62 -13.79
N VAL A 36 -9.18 14.60 -14.39
CA VAL A 36 -8.77 15.60 -15.41
C VAL A 36 -9.61 15.47 -16.68
N ALA A 37 -9.79 14.24 -17.18
CA ALA A 37 -10.66 13.96 -18.32
C ALA A 37 -12.12 14.32 -18.01
N PHE A 38 -12.58 14.06 -16.79
CA PHE A 38 -13.91 14.44 -16.33
C PHE A 38 -14.09 15.97 -16.32
N PHE A 39 -13.11 16.72 -15.79
CA PHE A 39 -13.10 18.18 -15.80
C PHE A 39 -13.06 18.77 -17.21
N LEU A 40 -12.26 18.22 -18.11
CA LEU A 40 -12.12 18.71 -19.49
C LEU A 40 -13.36 18.40 -20.35
N ALA A 41 -14.02 17.27 -20.10
CA ALA A 41 -15.17 16.83 -20.91
C ALA A 41 -16.50 17.49 -20.50
N GLN A 42 -16.64 17.99 -19.27
CA GLN A 42 -17.92 18.43 -18.72
C GLN A 42 -17.77 19.75 -17.94
N GLY A 43 -17.80 20.87 -18.67
CA GLY A 43 -17.82 22.21 -18.07
C GLY A 43 -18.96 22.39 -17.05
N ASP A 44 -18.64 23.04 -15.93
CA ASP A 44 -19.52 23.47 -14.83
C ASP A 44 -20.51 22.44 -14.27
N ARG A 45 -20.02 21.24 -13.94
CA ARG A 45 -20.74 20.31 -13.07
C ARG A 45 -20.50 20.59 -11.58
N PRO A 46 -21.45 20.25 -10.70
CA PRO A 46 -21.37 20.59 -9.28
C PRO A 46 -20.16 19.94 -8.61
N VAL A 47 -19.41 20.75 -7.84
CA VAL A 47 -18.25 20.37 -7.00
C VAL A 47 -18.49 19.07 -6.21
N ARG A 48 -19.74 18.79 -5.88
CA ARG A 48 -20.23 17.57 -5.23
C ARG A 48 -19.79 16.27 -5.94
N LEU A 49 -19.88 16.17 -7.27
CA LEU A 49 -19.48 14.98 -8.03
C LEU A 49 -17.96 14.76 -8.01
N LEU A 50 -17.20 15.86 -8.03
CA LEU A 50 -15.75 15.80 -7.93
C LEU A 50 -15.31 15.28 -6.56
N VAL A 51 -15.93 15.79 -5.50
CA VAL A 51 -15.65 15.34 -4.12
C VAL A 51 -15.96 13.86 -3.96
N GLU A 52 -17.07 13.37 -4.52
CA GLU A 52 -17.42 11.95 -4.53
C GLU A 52 -16.33 11.11 -5.22
N GLN A 53 -15.89 11.51 -6.41
CA GLN A 53 -14.85 10.80 -7.16
C GLN A 53 -13.51 10.76 -6.44
N VAL A 54 -13.10 11.88 -5.81
CA VAL A 54 -11.89 11.96 -5.01
C VAL A 54 -11.97 11.05 -3.78
N LEU A 55 -13.11 11.00 -3.09
CA LEU A 55 -13.32 10.13 -1.94
C LEU A 55 -13.23 8.65 -2.32
N TRP A 56 -13.81 8.24 -3.46
CA TRP A 56 -13.67 6.87 -3.99
C TRP A 56 -12.23 6.52 -4.37
N ALA A 57 -11.44 7.49 -4.85
CA ALA A 57 -10.04 7.27 -5.24
C ALA A 57 -9.08 7.23 -4.04
N LEU A 58 -9.46 7.76 -2.87
CA LEU A 58 -8.58 7.92 -1.72
C LEU A 58 -7.96 6.59 -1.23
N PRO A 59 -8.72 5.49 -1.03
CA PRO A 59 -8.16 4.20 -0.62
C PRO A 59 -7.16 3.63 -1.64
N ALA A 60 -7.41 3.86 -2.93
CA ALA A 60 -6.53 3.38 -3.99
C ALA A 60 -5.12 3.99 -3.89
N LEU A 61 -4.99 5.24 -3.42
CA LEU A 61 -3.69 5.87 -3.16
C LEU A 61 -2.88 5.13 -2.09
N PHE A 62 -3.54 4.69 -1.01
CA PHE A 62 -2.91 3.90 0.04
C PHE A 62 -2.45 2.53 -0.47
N TYR A 63 -3.26 1.88 -1.31
CA TYR A 63 -2.89 0.61 -1.91
C TYR A 63 -1.72 0.75 -2.90
N LEU A 64 -1.70 1.81 -3.72
CA LEU A 64 -0.57 2.10 -4.60
C LEU A 64 0.71 2.38 -3.81
N PHE A 65 0.61 3.09 -2.69
CA PHE A 65 1.76 3.30 -1.82
C PHE A 65 2.27 1.98 -1.20
N ALA A 66 1.38 1.04 -0.87
CA ALA A 66 1.77 -0.29 -0.43
C ALA A 66 2.58 -1.03 -1.50
N VAL A 67 2.09 -1.06 -2.75
CA VAL A 67 2.78 -1.68 -3.89
C VAL A 67 4.14 -1.03 -4.12
N TRP A 68 4.20 0.31 -4.09
CA TRP A 68 5.44 1.06 -4.22
C TRP A 68 6.44 0.70 -3.11
N SER A 69 5.97 0.59 -1.87
CA SER A 69 6.80 0.22 -0.72
C SER A 69 7.42 -1.17 -0.92
N ILE A 70 6.64 -2.17 -1.36
CA ILE A 70 7.15 -3.52 -1.67
C ILE A 70 8.20 -3.45 -2.78
N GLY A 71 7.89 -2.77 -3.88
CA GLY A 71 8.81 -2.62 -5.01
C GLY A 71 10.12 -1.94 -4.60
N SER A 72 10.05 -0.91 -3.75
CA SER A 72 11.21 -0.21 -3.22
C SER A 72 12.07 -1.11 -2.33
N ALA A 73 11.46 -1.97 -1.51
CA ALA A 73 12.15 -2.93 -0.66
C ALA A 73 12.87 -4.00 -1.47
N MET A 74 12.20 -4.58 -2.47
CA MET A 74 12.83 -5.53 -3.41
C MET A 74 13.99 -4.88 -4.18
N GLY A 75 13.86 -3.60 -4.52
CA GLY A 75 14.96 -2.79 -5.07
C GLY A 75 16.19 -2.69 -4.17
N GLN A 76 15.98 -2.58 -2.86
CA GLN A 76 17.06 -2.50 -1.87
C GLN A 76 17.71 -3.87 -1.67
N LEU A 77 16.92 -4.95 -1.64
CA LEU A 77 17.41 -6.32 -1.60
C LEU A 77 18.28 -6.66 -2.82
N ALA A 78 17.86 -6.23 -4.02
CA ALA A 78 18.63 -6.40 -5.25
C ALA A 78 20.01 -5.72 -5.20
N LYS A 79 20.13 -4.62 -4.43
CA LYS A 79 21.38 -3.87 -4.22
C LYS A 79 22.28 -4.49 -3.14
N GLY A 80 21.86 -5.58 -2.49
CA GLY A 80 22.64 -6.27 -1.46
C GLY A 80 22.50 -5.68 -0.05
N ARG A 81 21.42 -4.91 0.23
CA ARG A 81 21.09 -4.52 1.62
C ARG A 81 20.79 -5.74 2.48
N LEU A 82 20.99 -5.60 3.79
CA LEU A 82 20.60 -6.62 4.76
C LEU A 82 19.11 -6.96 4.65
N ILE A 83 18.82 -8.25 4.56
CA ILE A 83 17.49 -8.80 4.28
C ILE A 83 16.52 -8.51 5.43
N GLN A 84 16.94 -8.78 6.66
CA GLN A 84 16.12 -8.67 7.87
C GLN A 84 15.58 -7.24 8.15
N PRO A 85 16.41 -6.18 8.23
CA PRO A 85 15.92 -4.82 8.44
C PRO A 85 15.09 -4.30 7.25
N THR A 86 15.44 -4.71 6.02
CA THR A 86 14.69 -4.30 4.82
C THR A 86 13.30 -4.92 4.82
N LEU A 87 13.17 -6.21 5.14
CA LEU A 87 11.88 -6.90 5.25
C LEU A 87 11.03 -6.35 6.40
N SER A 88 11.60 -6.17 7.58
CA SER A 88 10.87 -5.59 8.72
C SER A 88 10.31 -4.21 8.41
N SER A 89 11.14 -3.31 7.86
CA SER A 89 10.68 -1.98 7.48
C SER A 89 9.65 -2.02 6.35
N ALA A 90 9.80 -2.92 5.38
CA ALA A 90 8.85 -3.06 4.29
C ALA A 90 7.49 -3.53 4.80
N LEU A 91 7.46 -4.61 5.58
CA LEU A 91 6.24 -5.17 6.18
C LEU A 91 5.50 -4.14 7.03
N ARG A 92 6.20 -3.32 7.81
CA ARG A 92 5.58 -2.23 8.59
C ARG A 92 4.95 -1.16 7.70
N ARG A 93 5.66 -0.69 6.68
CA ARG A 93 5.14 0.36 5.78
C ARG A 93 3.96 -0.13 4.94
N VAL A 94 4.07 -1.35 4.43
CA VAL A 94 3.01 -2.01 3.66
C VAL A 94 1.81 -2.28 4.54
N GLY A 95 2.04 -2.82 5.75
CA GLY A 95 0.99 -3.08 6.72
C GLY A 95 0.23 -1.82 7.12
N LEU A 96 0.94 -0.72 7.40
CA LEU A 96 0.31 0.57 7.67
C LEU A 96 -0.48 1.10 6.47
N ALA A 97 0.09 1.02 5.27
CA ALA A 97 -0.57 1.49 4.06
C ALA A 97 -1.87 0.72 3.78
N LEU A 98 -1.82 -0.61 3.80
CA LEU A 98 -2.99 -1.46 3.59
C LEU A 98 -4.00 -1.35 4.74
N GLY A 99 -3.51 -1.29 5.98
CA GLY A 99 -4.34 -1.13 7.17
C GLY A 99 -5.12 0.19 7.15
N LEU A 100 -4.42 1.30 6.93
CA LEU A 100 -5.04 2.62 6.82
C LEU A 100 -5.95 2.70 5.59
N GLY A 101 -5.54 2.17 4.44
CA GLY A 101 -6.36 2.12 3.24
C GLY A 101 -7.65 1.32 3.44
N GLY A 102 -7.58 0.18 4.12
CA GLY A 102 -8.73 -0.65 4.49
C GLY A 102 -9.68 0.06 5.46
N VAL A 103 -9.15 0.62 6.56
CA VAL A 103 -9.96 1.41 7.51
C VAL A 103 -10.60 2.61 6.82
N LEU A 104 -9.86 3.29 5.96
CA LEU A 104 -10.37 4.42 5.18
C LEU A 104 -11.43 3.98 4.18
N SER A 105 -11.30 2.84 3.50
CA SER A 105 -12.32 2.34 2.58
C SER A 105 -13.63 2.01 3.30
N VAL A 106 -13.56 1.29 4.42
CA VAL A 106 -14.74 0.80 5.15
C VAL A 106 -15.39 1.93 5.95
N PHE A 107 -14.59 2.66 6.74
CA PHE A 107 -15.10 3.68 7.65
C PHE A 107 -14.97 5.08 7.05
N GLY A 108 -13.84 5.41 6.44
CA GLY A 108 -13.59 6.76 5.92
C GLY A 108 -14.56 7.16 4.82
N VAL A 109 -14.49 6.49 3.67
CA VAL A 109 -15.29 6.81 2.47
C VAL A 109 -16.77 6.77 2.79
N THR A 110 -17.24 5.70 3.44
CA THR A 110 -18.65 5.53 3.83
C THR A 110 -19.13 6.64 4.77
N ASN A 111 -18.35 7.05 5.79
CA ASN A 111 -18.75 8.13 6.70
C ASN A 111 -18.62 9.53 6.07
N LEU A 112 -17.62 9.76 5.22
CA LEU A 112 -17.41 11.04 4.53
C LEU A 112 -18.51 11.32 3.51
N MET A 113 -18.90 10.32 2.71
CA MET A 113 -20.05 10.46 1.79
C MET A 113 -21.36 10.71 2.55
N ARG A 114 -21.49 10.17 3.76
CA ARG A 114 -22.64 10.41 4.63
C ARG A 114 -22.65 11.83 5.21
N LEU A 115 -21.52 12.32 5.74
CA LEU A 115 -21.39 13.68 6.27
C LEU A 115 -21.67 14.76 5.22
N LEU A 116 -21.30 14.49 3.97
CA LEU A 116 -21.51 15.39 2.83
C LEU A 116 -22.90 15.26 2.19
N GLY A 117 -23.78 14.41 2.74
CA GLY A 117 -25.13 14.20 2.23
C GLY A 117 -25.17 13.69 0.80
N LEU A 118 -24.08 13.07 0.31
CA LEU A 118 -23.89 12.62 -1.08
C LEU A 118 -24.71 11.37 -1.43
N THR A 119 -25.09 10.58 -0.41
CA THR A 119 -25.79 9.30 -0.56
C THR A 119 -26.97 9.18 0.41
N GLN A 120 -28.15 8.75 -0.10
CA GLN A 120 -29.31 8.30 0.69
C GLN A 120 -29.41 6.75 0.70
N GLY A 121 -28.27 6.05 0.80
CA GLY A 121 -28.19 4.59 0.81
C GLY A 121 -28.14 4.01 2.23
N GLY A 122 -28.60 2.76 2.39
CA GLY A 122 -28.68 2.05 3.68
C GLY A 122 -27.33 1.87 4.39
N TRP A 123 -27.38 1.67 5.71
CA TRP A 123 -26.28 1.67 6.69
C TRP A 123 -25.17 0.61 6.48
N ALA A 124 -25.18 -0.11 5.35
CA ALA A 124 -24.50 -1.38 5.17
C ALA A 124 -23.72 -1.43 3.84
N TYR A 125 -22.82 -0.48 3.59
CA TYR A 125 -21.75 -0.71 2.61
C TYR A 125 -20.63 -1.51 3.31
N PHE A 126 -20.81 -2.83 3.34
CA PHE A 126 -19.82 -3.76 3.88
C PHE A 126 -18.80 -4.08 2.79
N ASP A 127 -17.77 -3.25 2.67
CA ASP A 127 -16.63 -3.55 1.82
C ASP A 127 -15.80 -4.70 2.42
N VAL A 128 -16.15 -5.92 2.04
CA VAL A 128 -15.44 -7.14 2.46
C VAL A 128 -13.97 -7.08 2.03
N ALA A 129 -13.67 -6.46 0.88
CA ALA A 129 -12.30 -6.28 0.42
C ALA A 129 -11.55 -5.31 1.35
N GLY A 130 -12.16 -4.17 1.69
CA GLY A 130 -11.62 -3.20 2.64
C GLY A 130 -11.34 -3.80 4.03
N MET A 131 -12.26 -4.62 4.56
CA MET A 131 -12.09 -5.30 5.85
C MET A 131 -10.93 -6.31 5.82
N THR A 132 -10.87 -7.13 4.78
CA THR A 132 -9.81 -8.14 4.62
C THR A 132 -8.44 -7.48 4.42
N LEU A 133 -8.36 -6.43 3.60
CA LEU A 133 -7.15 -5.62 3.41
C LEU A 133 -6.71 -4.96 4.73
N GLY A 134 -7.65 -4.44 5.52
CA GLY A 134 -7.38 -3.87 6.83
C GLY A 134 -6.75 -4.87 7.79
N MET A 135 -7.34 -6.07 7.88
CA MET A 135 -6.84 -7.16 8.73
C MET A 135 -5.46 -7.67 8.28
N ILE A 136 -5.29 -7.89 6.97
CA ILE A 136 -4.00 -8.29 6.40
C ILE A 136 -2.94 -7.21 6.65
N GLY A 137 -3.29 -5.94 6.46
CA GLY A 137 -2.41 -4.82 6.76
C GLY A 137 -1.95 -4.80 8.21
N GLY A 138 -2.87 -4.98 9.15
CA GLY A 138 -2.55 -5.10 10.58
C GLY A 138 -1.62 -6.26 10.89
N ALA A 139 -1.89 -7.44 10.32
CA ALA A 139 -1.04 -8.62 10.50
C ALA A 139 0.39 -8.40 9.96
N LEU A 140 0.53 -7.83 8.76
CA LEU A 140 1.83 -7.51 8.17
C LEU A 140 2.60 -6.48 9.02
N PHE A 141 1.91 -5.49 9.59
CA PHE A 141 2.53 -4.52 10.48
C PHE A 141 3.09 -5.18 11.75
N LEU A 142 2.32 -6.06 12.38
CA LEU A 142 2.75 -6.81 13.57
C LEU A 142 3.93 -7.74 13.24
N LEU A 143 3.87 -8.47 12.13
CA LEU A 143 4.96 -9.32 11.67
C LEU A 143 6.26 -8.53 11.48
N GLY A 144 6.17 -7.33 10.88
CA GLY A 144 7.33 -6.46 10.74
C GLY A 144 7.93 -6.04 12.08
N ARG A 145 7.12 -5.81 13.12
CA ARG A 145 7.62 -5.54 14.49
C ARG A 145 8.27 -6.77 15.13
N VAL A 146 7.69 -7.95 14.95
CA VAL A 146 8.24 -9.21 15.49
C VAL A 146 9.61 -9.51 14.89
N ILE A 147 9.78 -9.33 13.57
CA ILE A 147 11.08 -9.52 12.90
C ILE A 147 12.14 -8.55 13.44
N ASP A 148 11.75 -7.30 13.73
CA ASP A 148 12.64 -6.29 14.32
C ASP A 148 13.07 -6.69 15.74
N HIS A 149 12.13 -7.18 16.55
CA HIS A 149 12.41 -7.66 17.91
C HIS A 149 13.33 -8.89 17.90
N ALA A 150 13.06 -9.86 17.00
CA ALA A 150 13.91 -11.03 16.85
C ALA A 150 15.35 -10.66 16.48
N GLY A 151 15.54 -9.65 15.62
CA GLY A 151 16.86 -9.15 15.26
C GLY A 151 17.61 -8.50 16.44
N ARG A 152 16.90 -7.79 17.32
CA ARG A 152 17.50 -7.17 18.52
C ARG A 152 17.92 -8.21 19.55
N ILE A 153 17.04 -9.18 19.84
CA ILE A 153 17.35 -10.26 20.79
C ILE A 153 18.57 -11.06 20.30
N GLN A 154 18.65 -11.32 18.99
CA GLN A 154 19.80 -12.03 18.42
C GLN A 154 21.10 -11.22 18.55
N ALA A 155 21.04 -9.89 18.39
CA ALA A 155 22.19 -9.03 18.61
C ALA A 155 22.64 -8.98 20.08
N GLU A 156 21.70 -8.97 21.03
CA GLU A 156 22.01 -9.04 22.46
C GLU A 156 22.67 -10.37 22.85
N MET A 157 22.22 -11.49 22.26
CA MET A 157 22.84 -12.80 22.49
C MET A 157 24.26 -12.90 21.93
N ASP A 158 24.54 -12.23 20.81
CA ASP A 158 25.87 -12.20 20.19
C ASP A 158 26.87 -11.35 21.00
N GLU A 159 26.38 -10.41 21.82
CA GLU A 159 27.19 -9.60 22.74
C GLU A 159 27.53 -10.34 24.05
N MET A 160 26.79 -11.41 24.40
CA MET A 160 27.03 -12.22 25.61
C MET A 160 28.04 -13.36 25.41
N ILE A 161 28.51 -13.61 24.18
CA ILE A 161 29.50 -14.65 23.82
C ILE A 161 30.86 -13.98 23.62
#